data_AF-A0A7C5RSQ1-F1
#
_entry.id   AF-A0A7C5RSQ1-F1
#
_cell.length_a   1.000
_cell.length_b   1.000
_cell.length_c   1.000
_cell.angle_alpha   90.00
_cell.angle_beta   90.00
_cell.angle_gamma   90.00
#
_symmetry.space_group_name_H-M   'P 1'
#
loop_
_entity.id
_entity.type
_entity.pdbx_description
1 polymer ?
#
loop_
_entity_poly.entity_id
_entity_poly.type
_entity_poly.pdbx_seq_one_letter_code
_entity_poly.pdbx_strand_id
1 'polypeptide(L)'
;MKVAELTSVEAVQRALAAHRYVSDTSLATAIFLALKLPKPLLLEGEAGVGKTEVAKVLAQVLETELIRLQCYEGLDVNHAV
;
A
#
# COMPACT_ATOMS: atom_id res chain seq x y z
N MET A 1 -12.42 -6.62 -3.58
CA MET A 1 -13.16 -5.54 -2.92
C MET A 1 -13.01 -4.32 -3.80
N LYS A 2 -14.09 -3.65 -4.21
CA LYS A 2 -13.93 -2.44 -5.04
C LYS A 2 -13.40 -1.30 -4.15
N VAL A 3 -12.50 -0.46 -4.67
CA VAL A 3 -11.99 0.77 -3.98
C VAL A 3 -13.15 1.61 -3.39
N ALA A 4 -14.31 1.57 -4.04
CA ALA A 4 -15.54 2.24 -3.60
C ALA A 4 -16.01 1.86 -2.18
N GLU A 5 -15.56 0.74 -1.61
CA GLU A 5 -15.92 0.27 -0.26
C GLU A 5 -14.99 0.80 0.84
N LEU A 6 -13.82 1.37 0.47
CA LEU A 6 -12.88 2.01 1.40
C LEU A 6 -13.27 3.48 1.64
N THR A 7 -14.42 3.68 2.27
CA THR A 7 -15.06 5.01 2.41
C THR A 7 -14.61 5.80 3.64
N SER A 8 -13.86 5.20 4.57
CA SER A 8 -13.30 5.87 5.75
C SER A 8 -11.95 5.27 6.18
N VAL A 9 -11.27 5.94 7.10
CA VAL A 9 -10.01 5.45 7.70
C VAL A 9 -10.24 4.12 8.42
N GLU A 10 -11.33 3.98 9.15
CA GLU A 10 -11.69 2.75 9.86
C GLU A 10 -12.01 1.60 8.89
N ALA A 11 -12.59 1.92 7.72
CA ALA A 11 -12.81 0.92 6.68
C ALA A 11 -11.47 0.37 6.16
N VAL A 12 -10.47 1.23 5.95
CA VAL A 12 -9.10 0.82 5.59
C VAL A 12 -8.48 -0.04 6.70
N GLN A 13 -8.54 0.39 7.97
CA GLN A 13 -7.99 -0.40 9.08
C GLN A 13 -8.63 -1.79 9.17
N ARG A 14 -9.95 -1.89 9.05
CA ARG A 14 -10.66 -3.18 9.06
C ARG A 14 -10.26 -4.06 7.88
N ALA A 15 -10.12 -3.48 6.70
CA ALA A 15 -9.69 -4.22 5.52
C ALA A 15 -8.26 -4.76 5.69
N LEU A 16 -7.32 -3.93 6.17
CA LEU A 16 -5.95 -4.38 6.46
C LEU A 16 -5.93 -5.48 7.53
N ALA A 17 -6.71 -5.33 8.60
CA ALA A 17 -6.80 -6.31 9.69
C ALA A 17 -7.37 -7.66 9.23
N ALA A 18 -8.37 -7.66 8.32
CA ALA A 18 -8.92 -8.88 7.72
C ALA A 18 -7.85 -9.68 6.95
N HIS A 19 -6.83 -8.99 6.44
CA HIS A 19 -5.65 -9.56 5.77
C HIS A 19 -4.43 -9.69 6.70
N ARG A 20 -4.65 -9.73 8.01
CA ARG A 20 -3.62 -9.92 9.05
C ARG A 20 -2.56 -8.82 9.09
N TYR A 21 -2.89 -7.61 8.64
CA TYR A 21 -2.03 -6.44 8.75
C TYR A 21 -2.61 -5.45 9.77
N VAL A 22 -1.86 -5.19 10.85
CA VAL A 22 -2.25 -4.21 11.86
C VAL A 22 -1.63 -2.86 11.50
N SER A 23 -2.47 -1.88 11.18
CA SER A 23 -2.07 -0.50 10.90
C SER A 23 -2.51 0.42 12.03
N ASP A 24 -1.69 1.41 12.35
CA ASP A 24 -2.13 2.55 13.14
C ASP A 24 -3.08 3.47 12.33
N THR A 25 -3.61 4.50 12.98
CA THR A 25 -4.50 5.46 12.34
C THR A 25 -3.77 6.30 11.29
N SER A 26 -2.47 6.58 11.47
CA SER A 26 -1.67 7.40 10.57
C SER A 26 -1.53 6.75 9.19
N LEU A 27 -1.08 5.50 9.16
CA LEU A 27 -0.93 4.71 7.93
C LEU A 27 -2.28 4.49 7.23
N ALA A 28 -3.32 4.15 7.99
CA ALA A 28 -4.65 3.97 7.42
C ALA A 28 -5.21 5.26 6.82
N THR A 29 -4.93 6.41 7.44
CA THR A 29 -5.31 7.73 6.93
C THR A 29 -4.56 8.04 5.63
N ALA A 30 -3.24 7.80 5.59
CA ALA A 30 -2.44 8.03 4.39
C ALA A 30 -2.93 7.17 3.21
N ILE A 31 -3.21 5.89 3.44
CA ILE A 31 -3.79 4.97 2.45
C ILE A 31 -5.17 5.45 2.00
N PHE A 32 -6.05 5.82 2.93
CA PHE A 32 -7.38 6.33 2.61
C PHE A 32 -7.31 7.55 1.70
N LEU A 33 -6.46 8.52 2.03
CA LEU A 33 -6.27 9.74 1.23
C LEU A 33 -5.66 9.43 -0.14
N ALA A 34 -4.68 8.52 -0.22
CA ALA A 34 -4.07 8.11 -1.49
C ALA A 34 -5.13 7.51 -2.45
N LEU A 35 -6.01 6.66 -1.93
CA LEU A 35 -7.11 6.05 -2.68
C LEU A 35 -8.21 7.07 -3.04
N LYS A 36 -8.53 8.00 -2.14
CA LYS A 36 -9.59 8.98 -2.33
C LYS A 36 -9.20 10.12 -3.29
N LEU A 37 -7.92 10.51 -3.30
CA LEU A 37 -7.37 11.62 -4.08
C LEU A 37 -6.61 11.18 -5.34
N PRO A 38 -6.78 9.92 -5.77
CA PRO A 38 -5.84 9.16 -6.60
C PRO A 38 -4.39 9.70 -6.63
N LYS A 39 -3.71 9.73 -5.48
CA LYS A 39 -2.32 10.20 -5.36
C LYS A 39 -1.36 9.05 -5.04
N PRO A 40 -0.13 9.04 -5.61
CA PRO A 40 0.91 8.10 -5.21
C PRO A 40 1.22 8.20 -3.71
N LEU A 41 1.54 7.06 -3.09
CA LEU A 41 1.92 6.96 -1.69
C LEU A 41 3.37 6.48 -1.57
N LEU A 42 4.21 7.28 -0.94
CA LEU A 42 5.57 6.91 -0.53
C LEU A 42 5.55 6.53 0.95
N LEU A 43 6.14 5.38 1.29
CA LEU A 43 6.22 4.90 2.67
C LEU A 43 7.66 4.92 3.16
N GLU A 44 7.91 5.72 4.19
CA GLU A 44 9.22 5.84 4.86
C GLU A 44 9.18 5.18 6.25
N GLY A 45 10.34 4.76 6.74
CA GLY A 45 10.48 4.19 8.09
C GLY A 45 11.66 3.23 8.20
N GLU A 46 11.86 2.66 9.38
CA GLU A 46 12.96 1.73 9.65
C GLU A 46 12.80 0.37 8.96
N ALA A 47 13.90 -0.36 8.77
CA ALA A 47 13.82 -1.72 8.24
C ALA A 47 12.95 -2.61 9.14
N GLY A 48 12.09 -3.45 8.54
CA GLY A 48 11.25 -4.39 9.28
C GLY A 48 9.89 -3.88 9.77
N VAL A 49 9.54 -2.60 9.60
CA VAL A 49 8.24 -2.03 10.07
C VAL A 49 7.02 -2.37 9.19
N GLY A 50 7.13 -3.33 8.27
CA GLY A 50 6.01 -3.78 7.44
C GLY A 50 5.75 -3.02 6.14
N LYS A 51 6.63 -2.09 5.72
CA LYS A 51 6.49 -1.31 4.46
C LYS A 51 6.27 -2.16 3.20
N THR A 52 6.97 -3.27 3.08
CA THR A 52 6.80 -4.18 1.93
C THR A 52 5.53 -5.01 2.07
N GLU A 53 5.15 -5.35 3.30
CA GLU A 53 3.99 -6.19 3.57
C GLU A 53 2.68 -5.44 3.32
N VAL A 54 2.61 -4.15 3.66
CA VAL A 54 1.42 -3.34 3.38
C VAL A 54 1.14 -3.24 1.87
N ALA A 55 2.16 -3.22 1.02
CA ALA A 55 1.96 -3.22 -0.43
C ALA A 55 1.31 -4.54 -0.90
N LYS A 56 1.72 -5.69 -0.36
CA LYS A 56 1.11 -6.99 -0.66
C LYS A 56 -0.33 -7.07 -0.17
N VAL A 57 -0.57 -6.60 1.05
CA VAL A 57 -1.90 -6.61 1.66
C VAL A 57 -2.83 -5.69 0.88
N LEU A 58 -2.39 -4.50 0.49
CA LEU A 58 -3.17 -3.58 -0.34
C LEU A 58 -3.52 -4.21 -1.70
N ALA A 59 -2.59 -4.90 -2.36
CA ALA A 59 -2.88 -5.58 -3.61
C ALA A 59 -3.97 -6.65 -3.44
N GLN A 60 -3.95 -7.41 -2.34
CA GLN A 60 -4.99 -8.39 -2.01
C GLN A 60 -6.35 -7.71 -1.72
N VAL A 61 -6.35 -6.66 -0.88
CA VAL A 61 -7.57 -5.91 -0.54
C VAL A 61 -8.21 -5.32 -1.79
N LEU A 62 -7.40 -4.75 -2.68
CA LEU A 62 -7.84 -4.09 -3.90
C LEU A 62 -8.10 -5.06 -5.06
N GLU A 63 -7.85 -6.36 -4.88
CA GLU A 63 -7.94 -7.40 -5.93
C GLU A 63 -7.19 -7.00 -7.21
N THR A 64 -5.97 -6.49 -7.05
CA THR A 64 -5.11 -6.04 -8.15
C THR A 64 -3.79 -6.78 -8.15
N GLU A 65 -3.10 -6.78 -9.29
CA GLU A 65 -1.74 -7.27 -9.40
C GLU A 65 -0.76 -6.40 -8.58
N LEU A 66 0.19 -7.04 -7.91
CA LEU A 66 1.33 -6.37 -7.27
C LEU A 66 2.56 -6.47 -8.17
N ILE A 67 2.93 -5.36 -8.79
CA ILE A 67 4.19 -5.25 -9.52
C ILE A 67 5.29 -4.81 -8.54
N ARG A 68 6.34 -5.63 -8.40
CA ARG A 68 7.47 -5.34 -7.52
C ARG A 68 8.73 -5.05 -8.33
N LEU A 69 9.16 -3.79 -8.33
CA LEU A 69 10.44 -3.35 -8.87
C LEU A 69 11.44 -3.14 -7.72
N GLN A 70 12.56 -3.85 -7.78
CA GLN A 70 13.66 -3.64 -6.83
C GLN A 70 14.60 -2.57 -7.39
N CYS A 71 14.61 -1.38 -6.78
CA CYS A 71 15.57 -0.35 -7.15
C CYS A 71 16.93 -0.64 -6.51
N TYR A 72 17.97 -0.69 -7.33
CA TYR A 72 19.36 -0.83 -6.90
C TYR A 72 20.26 0.08 -7.76
N GLU A 73 21.49 0.31 -7.32
CA GLU A 73 22.44 1.16 -8.03
C GLU A 73 22.79 0.54 -9.40
N GLY A 74 22.56 1.31 -10.48
CA GLY A 74 22.71 0.82 -11.86
C GLY A 74 21.41 0.35 -12.53
N LEU A 75 20.26 0.39 -11.84
CA LEU A 75 18.96 0.30 -12.50
C LEU A 75 18.70 1.60 -13.28
N ASP A 76 18.86 1.56 -14.60
CA ASP A 76 18.56 2.67 -15.51
C ASP A 76 17.34 2.38 -16.40
N VAL A 77 16.91 3.39 -17.16
CA VAL A 77 15.75 3.27 -18.06
C VAL A 77 15.97 2.22 -19.16
N ASN A 78 17.22 1.91 -19.52
CA ASN A 78 17.55 0.95 -20.57
C ASN A 78 17.43 -0.51 -20.11
N HIS A 79 17.58 -0.77 -18.81
CA HIS A 79 17.43 -2.12 -18.23
C HIS A 79 16.00 -2.44 -17.76
N ALA A 80 15.07 -1.46 -17.83
CA ALA A 80 13.72 -1.56 -17.27
C ALA A 80 12.59 -1.71 -18.31
N VAL A 81 12.94 -1.87 -19.60
CA VAL A 81 12.01 -2.09 -20.73
C VAL A 81 12.19 -3.46 -21.37
#